data_AF-A0A2K3KP75-F1
#
_entry.id   AF-A0A2K3KP75-F1
#
_cell.length_a   1.000
_cell.length_b   1.000
_cell.length_c   1.000
_cell.angle_alpha   90.00
_cell.angle_beta   90.00
_cell.angle_gamma   90.00
#
_symmetry.space_group_name_H-M   'P 1'
#
loop_
_entity.id
_entity.type
_entity.pdbx_description
1 polymer ?
#
loop_
_entity_poly.entity_id
_entity_poly.type
_entity_poly.pdbx_seq_one_letter_code
_entity_poly.pdbx_strand_id
1 'polypeptide(L)' 'MEISHYSGLPNLYFDTTSTMYTEAITYRSTFPPHTFGTLYPVDADWEAHQARELTSFQARQA' A
#
# COMPACT_ATOMS: atom_id res chain seq x y z
N MET A 1 -5.36 12.82 13.73
CA MET A 1 -5.77 11.46 14.16
C MET A 1 -4.83 10.50 13.46
N GLU A 2 -4.02 9.76 14.22
CA GLU A 2 -2.91 8.94 13.68
C GLU A 2 -3.44 7.71 12.93
N ILE A 3 -2.88 7.43 11.75
CA ILE A 3 -3.25 6.30 10.86
C ILE A 3 -3.12 4.93 11.54
N SER A 4 -2.25 4.82 12.54
CA SER A 4 -2.04 3.61 13.33
C SER A 4 -3.28 3.22 14.14
N HIS A 5 -4.14 4.17 14.53
CA HIS A 5 -5.35 3.88 15.31
C HIS A 5 -6.43 3.15 14.51
N TYR A 6 -6.48 3.33 13.19
CA TYR A 6 -7.50 2.74 12.32
C TYR A 6 -7.06 1.43 11.68
N SER A 7 -5.76 1.26 11.46
CA SER A 7 -5.22 0.16 10.66
C SER A 7 -4.87 -1.08 11.49
N GLY A 8 -4.89 -0.99 12.83
CA GLY A 8 -4.39 -2.06 13.72
C GLY A 8 -2.91 -2.37 13.51
N LEU A 9 -2.20 -1.54 12.73
CA LEU A 9 -0.79 -1.70 12.46
C LEU A 9 -0.01 -1.27 13.69
N PRO A 10 1.01 -2.05 14.10
CA PRO A 10 1.87 -1.65 15.21
C PRO A 10 2.43 -0.26 14.93
N ASN A 11 2.48 0.58 15.97
CA ASN A 11 3.06 1.91 15.85
C ASN A 11 4.56 1.75 15.60
N LEU A 12 4.93 1.67 14.32
CA LEU A 12 6.30 1.46 13.86
C LEU A 12 7.03 2.78 13.98
N TYR A 13 7.71 2.98 15.10
CA TYR A 13 8.70 4.03 15.25
C TYR A 13 9.93 3.62 14.46
N PHE A 14 10.02 4.09 13.22
CA PHE A 14 11.25 3.99 12.45
C PHE A 14 12.23 5.03 12.98
N ASP A 15 13.44 4.62 13.36
CA ASP A 15 14.52 5.57 13.59
C ASP A 15 14.96 6.16 12.24
N THR A 16 14.39 7.31 11.92
CA THR A 16 14.65 8.01 10.66
C THR A 16 16.04 8.64 10.58
N THR A 17 16.80 8.63 11.69
CA THR A 17 18.16 9.18 11.77
C THR A 17 19.24 8.11 11.61
N SER A 18 18.86 6.83 11.65
CA SER A 18 19.76 5.71 11.45
C SER A 18 20.29 5.62 10.02
N THR A 19 21.53 5.17 9.90
CA THR A 19 22.17 4.84 8.61
C THR A 19 21.35 3.79 7.84
N MET A 20 20.81 2.78 8.53
CA MET A 20 20.01 1.72 7.88
C MET A 20 18.70 2.26 7.30
N TYR A 21 18.06 3.22 7.97
CA TYR A 21 16.86 3.88 7.43
C TYR A 21 17.21 4.70 6.19
N THR A 22 18.32 5.44 6.24
CA THR A 22 18.80 6.23 5.11
C THR A 22 19.11 5.36 3.89
N GLU A 23 19.79 4.23 4.09
CA GLU A 23 20.06 3.25 3.03
C GLU A 23 18.76 2.65 2.48
N ALA A 24 17.82 2.28 3.33
CA ALA A 24 16.54 1.70 2.91
C ALA A 24 15.69 2.68 2.09
N ILE A 25 15.60 3.95 2.50
CA ILE A 25 14.89 4.99 1.75
C ILE A 25 15.60 5.31 0.43
N THR A 26 16.94 5.34 0.43
CA THR A 26 17.73 5.52 -0.80
C THR A 26 17.49 4.37 -1.77
N TYR A 27 17.51 3.13 -1.30
CA TYR A 27 17.21 1.96 -2.13
C TYR A 27 15.78 2.00 -2.68
N ARG A 28 14.79 2.40 -1.86
CA ARG A 28 13.40 2.58 -2.31
C ARG A 28 13.27 3.59 -3.45
N SER A 29 14.13 4.61 -3.53
CA SER A 29 14.11 5.59 -4.63
C SER A 29 14.44 4.99 -6.00
N THR A 30 15.05 3.81 -6.04
CA THR A 30 15.32 3.07 -7.28
C THR A 30 14.10 2.34 -7.82
N PHE A 31 13.02 2.23 -7.03
CA PHE A 31 11.82 1.54 -7.46
C PHE A 31 11.12 2.36 -8.55
N PRO A 32 10.47 1.69 -9.52
CA PRO A 32 9.65 2.38 -10.48
C PRO A 32 8.56 3.19 -9.75
N PRO A 33 8.11 4.33 -10.31
CA PRO A 33 7.06 5.13 -9.73
C PRO A 33 5.86 4.27 -9.37
N HIS A 34 5.30 4.46 -8.17
CA HIS A 34 4.12 3.73 -7.75
C HIS A 34 2.99 4.00 -8.75
N THR A 35 2.59 2.97 -9.49
CA THR A 35 1.50 3.06 -10.47
C THR A 35 0.13 3.05 -9.81
N PHE A 36 0.05 2.77 -8.50
CA PHE A 36 -1.22 2.61 -7.78
C PHE A 36 -2.13 3.84 -7.93
N GLY A 37 -1.58 5.05 -7.75
CA GLY A 37 -2.33 6.30 -7.96
C GLY A 37 -2.65 6.62 -9.42
N THR A 38 -1.93 6.01 -10.38
CA THR A 38 -2.23 6.12 -11.82
C THR A 38 -3.31 5.14 -12.26
N LEU A 39 -3.36 3.95 -11.66
CA LEU A 39 -4.29 2.89 -12.01
C LEU A 39 -5.71 3.16 -11.47
N TYR A 40 -5.79 3.83 -10.32
CA TYR A 40 -7.05 4.18 -9.67
C TYR A 40 -7.06 5.68 -9.34
N PRO A 41 -7.29 6.56 -10.34
CA PRO A 41 -7.26 8.01 -10.18
C PRO A 41 -8.34 8.54 -9.23
N VAL A 42 -9.46 7.80 -9.08
CA VAL A 42 -10.55 8.09 -8.15
C VAL A 42 -10.93 6.84 -7.37
N ASP A 43 -11.45 7.03 -6.15
CA ASP A 43 -11.80 5.93 -5.24
C ASP A 43 -12.73 4.90 -5.88
N ALA A 44 -13.67 5.35 -6.71
CA ALA A 44 -14.61 4.49 -7.42
C ALA A 44 -13.92 3.44 -8.35
N ASP A 45 -12.78 3.79 -8.94
CA ASP A 45 -12.04 2.87 -9.82
C ASP A 45 -11.40 1.74 -9.01
N TRP A 46 -10.93 2.06 -7.80
CA TRP A 46 -10.41 1.08 -6.85
C TRP A 46 -11.51 0.15 -6.34
N GLU A 47 -12.66 0.69 -5.94
CA GLU A 47 -13.81 -0.10 -5.49
C GLU A 47 -14.29 -1.08 -6.58
N ALA A 48 -14.38 -0.61 -7.83
CA ALA A 48 -14.75 -1.45 -8.96
C ALA A 48 -13.73 -2.57 -9.22
N HIS A 49 -12.44 -2.31 -9.01
CA HIS A 49 -11.41 -3.36 -9.07
C HIS A 49 -11.58 -4.38 -7.96
N GLN A 50 -11.76 -3.95 -6.71
CA GLN A 50 -11.97 -4.86 -5.57
C GLN A 50 -13.16 -5.79 -5.78
N ALA A 51 -14.27 -5.28 -6.31
CA ALA A 51 -15.44 -6.09 -6.62
C ALA A 51 -15.16 -7.19 -7.66
N ARG A 52 -14.35 -6.88 -8.69
CA ARG A 52 -13.92 -7.86 -9.71
C ARG A 52 -12.99 -8.92 -9.13
N GLU A 53 -12.05 -8.52 -8.28
CA GLU A 53 -11.14 -9.46 -7.61
C GLU A 53 -11.90 -10.40 -6.66
N LEU A 54 -12.86 -9.87 -5.88
CA LEU A 54 -13.69 -10.69 -4.99
C LEU A 54 -14.50 -11.74 -5.78
N THR A 55 -15.10 -11.33 -6.89
CA THR A 55 -15.85 -12.23 -7.78
C THR A 55 -14.94 -13.33 -8.33
N SER A 56 -13.75 -12.95 -8.80
CA SER A 56 -12.76 -13.89 -9.34
C SER A 56 -12.25 -14.87 -8.28
N PHE A 57 -12.08 -14.41 -7.05
CA PHE A 57 -11.69 -15.24 -5.92
C PHE A 57 -12.76 -16.27 -5.58
N GLN A 58 -14.02 -15.84 -5.45
CA GLN A 58 -15.15 -16.73 -5.17
C GLN A 58 -15.32 -17.80 -6.25
N ALA A 59 -15.17 -17.44 -7.53
CA ALA A 59 -15.25 -18.38 -8.64
C ALA A 59 -14.15 -19.46 -8.60
N ARG A 60 -12.99 -19.19 -7.99
CA ARG A 60 -11.91 -20.19 -7.79
C ARG A 60 -12.13 -21.08 -6.56
N GLN A 61 -13.06 -20.71 -5.68
CA GLN A 61 -13.39 -21.49 -4.48
C GLN A 61 -14.58 -22.45 -4.68
N ALA A 62 -15.26 -22.37 -5.83
CA ALA A 62 -16.35 -23.26 -6.23
C ALA A 62 -15.81 -24.47 -7.02
#